data_AF-A0A2D8Q5H2-F1
#
_entry.id   AF-A0A2D8Q5H2-F1
#
_cell.length_a   1.000
_cell.length_b   1.000
_cell.length_c   1.000
_cell.angle_alpha   90.00
_cell.angle_beta   90.00
_cell.angle_gamma   90.00
#
_symmetry.space_group_name_H-M   'P 1'
#
loop_
_entity.id
_entity.type
_entity.pdbx_description
1 polymer ?
#
loop_
_entity_poly.entity_id
_entity_poly.type
_entity_poly.pdbx_seq_one_letter_code
_entity_poly.pdbx_strand_id
1 'polypeptide(L)'
;MVMTMTDEDGDRRVYVVPITHTPPDDDPHAVALPLKVKQRLGLDDQPSWIVTGELNWFVWPGYDLRPVRRDRPDVFSWGILPVEIFEAVRSGIGRHRRDRTLKLTPRL
;
A
#
# COMPACT_ATOMS: atom_id res chain seq x y z
N MET A 1 2.16 0.82 -0.13
CA MET A 1 1.96 1.82 -1.22
C MET A 1 1.01 2.88 -0.72
N VAL A 2 1.25 4.15 -1.05
CA VAL A 2 0.44 5.28 -0.59
C VAL A 2 -0.13 5.97 -1.82
N MET A 3 -1.45 5.95 -1.99
CA MET A 3 -2.14 6.64 -3.08
C MET A 3 -2.97 7.76 -2.47
N THR A 4 -2.65 9.02 -2.82
CA THR A 4 -3.42 10.16 -2.35
C THR A 4 -4.52 10.49 -3.36
N MET A 5 -5.77 10.50 -2.91
CA MET A 5 -6.91 11.06 -3.65
C MET A 5 -7.44 12.25 -2.86
N THR A 6 -7.58 13.40 -3.52
CA THR A 6 -8.34 14.51 -2.92
C THR A 6 -9.82 14.18 -3.05
N ASP A 7 -10.53 14.26 -1.94
CA ASP A 7 -11.97 14.08 -1.89
C ASP A 7 -12.72 15.35 -2.32
N GLU A 8 -14.02 15.24 -2.62
CA GLU A 8 -14.88 16.34 -3.06
C GLU A 8 -15.00 17.46 -1.99
N ASP A 9 -14.81 17.12 -0.72
CA ASP A 9 -14.81 18.06 0.42
C ASP A 9 -13.47 18.78 0.67
N GLY A 10 -12.44 18.53 -0.16
CA GLY A 10 -11.11 19.15 -0.03
C GLY A 10 -10.15 18.44 0.93
N ASP A 11 -10.62 17.40 1.61
CA ASP A 11 -9.78 16.54 2.46
C ASP A 11 -8.92 15.59 1.63
N ARG A 12 -7.63 15.52 1.94
CA ARG A 12 -6.69 14.65 1.24
C ARG A 12 -6.79 13.23 1.82
N ARG A 13 -7.62 12.37 1.23
CA ARG A 13 -7.69 10.95 1.61
C ARG A 13 -6.51 10.19 1.03
N VAL A 14 -5.98 9.28 1.83
CA VAL A 14 -4.85 8.45 1.47
C VAL A 14 -5.24 7.00 1.62
N TYR A 15 -5.09 6.24 0.52
CA TYR A 15 -5.29 4.81 0.49
C TYR A 15 -3.95 4.09 0.56
N VAL A 16 -3.88 3.06 1.41
CA VAL A 16 -2.71 2.23 1.57
C VAL A 16 -3.07 0.75 1.53
N VAL A 17 -2.23 -0.02 0.85
CA VAL A 17 -2.29 -1.48 0.86
C VAL A 17 -1.24 -2.03 1.83
N PRO A 18 -1.58 -3.05 2.64
CA PRO A 18 -0.64 -3.65 3.55
C PRO A 18 0.43 -4.47 2.82
N ILE A 19 1.61 -4.57 3.45
CA ILE A 19 2.69 -5.47 3.05
C ILE A 19 2.91 -6.45 4.21
N THR A 20 3.01 -7.74 3.90
CA THR A 20 3.22 -8.83 4.86
C THR A 20 4.45 -9.65 4.50
N HIS A 21 5.15 -10.19 5.51
CA HIS A 21 6.23 -11.16 5.36
C HIS A 21 5.77 -12.62 5.35
N THR A 22 4.46 -12.84 5.50
CA THR A 22 3.83 -14.16 5.39
C THR A 22 2.97 -14.20 4.12
N PRO A 23 3.06 -15.23 3.26
CA PRO A 23 2.17 -15.39 2.13
C PRO A 23 0.70 -15.36 2.60
N PRO A 24 -0.17 -14.51 2.03
CA PRO A 24 -1.57 -14.45 2.43
C PRO A 24 -2.35 -15.62 1.80
N ASP A 25 -2.90 -16.50 2.65
CA ASP A 25 -3.71 -17.65 2.21
C ASP A 25 -5.09 -17.22 1.67
N ASP A 26 -5.62 -16.08 2.13
CA ASP A 26 -6.94 -15.55 1.78
C ASP A 26 -6.91 -14.50 0.65
N ASP A 27 -5.74 -14.26 0.04
CA ASP A 27 -5.56 -13.33 -1.07
C ASP A 27 -4.89 -14.02 -2.28
N PRO A 28 -5.68 -14.60 -3.20
CA PRO A 28 -5.15 -15.24 -4.41
C PRO A 28 -4.58 -14.24 -5.44
N HIS A 29 -4.65 -12.93 -5.17
CA HIS A 29 -4.18 -11.87 -6.05
C HIS A 29 -3.05 -11.05 -5.43
N ALA A 30 -2.52 -11.50 -4.28
CA ALA A 30 -1.39 -10.87 -3.62
C ALA A 30 -0.17 -10.79 -4.54
N VAL A 31 0.50 -9.65 -4.51
CA VAL A 31 1.63 -9.37 -5.39
C VAL A 31 2.92 -9.55 -4.61
N ALA A 32 3.71 -10.56 -4.98
CA ALA A 32 5.06 -10.74 -4.42
C ALA A 32 5.96 -9.56 -4.82
N LEU A 33 6.71 -9.01 -3.86
CA LEU A 33 7.67 -7.94 -4.11
C LEU A 33 9.03 -8.52 -4.53
N PRO A 34 9.53 -8.23 -5.75
CA PRO A 34 10.85 -8.69 -6.15
C PRO A 34 11.93 -8.04 -5.29
N LEU A 35 12.98 -8.80 -4.96
CA LEU A 35 14.10 -8.32 -4.13
C LEU A 35 14.70 -7.00 -4.63
N LYS A 36 14.89 -6.84 -5.94
CA LYS A 36 15.41 -5.59 -6.53
C LYS A 36 14.52 -4.38 -6.24
N VAL A 37 13.20 -4.57 -6.22
CA VAL A 37 12.23 -3.51 -5.89
C VAL A 37 12.31 -3.18 -4.41
N LYS A 38 12.39 -4.19 -3.54
CA LYS A 38 12.57 -4.01 -2.09
C LYS A 38 13.82 -3.20 -1.77
N GLN A 39 14.96 -3.58 -2.35
CA GLN A 39 16.24 -2.88 -2.18
C GLN A 39 16.16 -1.43 -2.64
N ARG A 40 15.52 -1.16 -3.79
CA ARG A 40 15.31 0.21 -4.30
C ARG A 40 14.43 1.05 -3.37
N LEU A 41 13.48 0.42 -2.68
CA LEU A 41 12.59 1.07 -1.70
C LEU A 41 13.18 1.12 -0.28
N GLY A 42 14.38 0.55 -0.06
CA GLY A 42 15.00 0.47 1.26
C GLY A 42 14.28 -0.47 2.24
N LEU A 43 13.53 -1.46 1.71
CA LEU A 43 12.93 -2.53 2.52
C LEU A 43 13.96 -3.62 2.80
N ASP A 44 13.68 -4.47 3.79
CA ASP A 44 14.51 -5.65 4.11
C ASP A 44 14.56 -6.67 2.95
N ASP A 45 15.41 -7.70 3.05
CA ASP A 45 15.58 -8.72 2.02
C ASP A 45 14.67 -9.96 2.21
N GLN A 46 13.80 -9.99 3.24
CA GLN A 46 12.91 -11.13 3.48
C GLN A 46 11.82 -11.22 2.39
N PRO A 47 11.23 -12.39 2.13
CA PRO A 47 10.06 -12.47 1.25
C PRO A 47 8.92 -11.57 1.77
N SER A 48 8.26 -10.82 0.88
CA SER A 48 7.12 -9.99 1.25
C SER A 48 6.11 -9.83 0.11
N TRP A 49 4.84 -9.69 0.46
CA TRP A 49 3.72 -9.60 -0.47
C TRP A 49 2.89 -8.35 -0.19
N ILE A 50 2.41 -7.70 -1.24
CA ILE A 50 1.37 -6.68 -1.16
C ILE A 50 0.02 -7.39 -1.16
N VAL A 51 -0.77 -7.18 -0.10
CA VAL A 51 -2.14 -7.66 0.00
C VAL A 51 -3.03 -6.73 -0.82
N THR A 52 -3.82 -7.30 -1.72
CA THR A 52 -4.75 -6.62 -2.64
C THR A 52 -6.21 -6.76 -2.23
N GLY A 53 -6.52 -7.72 -1.34
CA GLY A 53 -7.84 -7.90 -0.73
C GLY A 53 -8.17 -6.93 0.41
N GLU A 54 -7.19 -6.14 0.87
CA GLU A 54 -7.36 -5.15 1.93
C GLU A 54 -6.89 -3.77 1.44
N LEU A 55 -7.74 -2.76 1.64
CA LEU A 55 -7.40 -1.37 1.39
C LEU A 55 -7.71 -0.54 2.63
N ASN A 56 -6.65 -0.03 3.24
CA ASN A 56 -6.73 0.87 4.38
C ASN A 56 -6.82 2.32 3.89
N TRP A 57 -7.55 3.19 4.58
CA TRP A 57 -7.58 4.61 4.23
C TRP A 57 -7.59 5.52 5.47
N PHE A 58 -7.01 6.71 5.33
CA PHE A 58 -6.99 7.74 6.37
C PHE A 58 -6.96 9.15 5.76
N VAL A 59 -7.30 10.18 6.54
CA VAL A 59 -7.21 11.59 6.14
C VAL A 59 -5.81 12.10 6.40
N TRP A 60 -5.18 12.75 5.42
CA TRP A 60 -3.87 13.38 5.52
C TRP A 60 -3.98 14.84 6.00
N PRO A 61 -3.08 15.35 6.86
CA PRO A 61 -1.99 14.67 7.55
C PRO A 61 -2.49 14.09 8.88
N GLY A 62 -2.97 12.84 8.86
CA GLY A 62 -3.46 12.15 10.05
C GLY A 62 -2.36 11.85 11.07
N TYR A 63 -2.78 11.47 12.27
CA TYR A 63 -1.92 11.26 13.45
C TYR A 63 -0.84 10.17 13.26
N ASP A 64 -1.12 9.14 12.45
CA ASP A 64 -0.27 7.95 12.31
C ASP A 64 0.84 8.04 11.25
N LEU A 65 0.99 9.19 10.60
CA LEU A 65 2.09 9.41 9.66
C LEU A 65 3.39 9.65 10.42
N ARG A 66 4.22 8.63 10.49
CA ARG A 66 5.61 8.78 10.95
C ARG A 66 6.52 8.98 9.76
N PRO A 67 7.46 9.94 9.82
CA PRO A 67 8.47 10.07 8.79
C PRO A 67 9.26 8.78 8.68
N VAL A 68 9.56 8.40 7.44
CA VAL A 68 10.28 7.18 7.05
C VAL A 68 11.68 7.16 7.66
N ARG A 69 12.30 8.34 7.82
CA ARG A 69 13.58 8.49 8.51
C ARG A 69 13.50 9.62 9.53
N ARG A 70 14.10 9.40 10.70
CA ARG A 70 14.10 10.36 11.82
C ARG A 70 14.81 11.68 11.47
N ASP A 71 15.70 11.67 10.49
CA ASP A 71 16.46 12.80 9.97
C ASP A 71 15.79 13.51 8.78
N ARG A 72 14.67 12.97 8.27
CA ARG A 72 13.89 13.51 7.14
C ARG A 72 12.40 13.56 7.52
N PRO A 73 11.99 14.52 8.37
CA PRO A 73 10.64 14.58 8.93
C PRO A 73 9.53 14.85 7.89
N ASP A 74 9.92 15.22 6.67
CA ASP A 74 9.06 15.52 5.53
C ASP A 74 8.85 14.33 4.58
N VAL A 75 9.59 13.23 4.75
CA VAL A 75 9.51 12.05 3.87
C VAL A 75 8.67 10.97 4.52
N PHE A 76 7.47 10.74 3.97
CA PHE A 76 6.51 9.75 4.46
C PHE A 76 6.34 8.54 3.53
N SER A 77 7.09 8.49 2.43
CA SER A 77 7.06 7.38 1.47
C SER A 77 8.44 6.75 1.31
N TRP A 78 8.47 5.42 1.19
CA TRP A 78 9.68 4.63 0.93
C TRP A 78 10.15 4.74 -0.54
N GLY A 79 9.33 5.33 -1.42
CA GLY A 79 9.62 5.50 -2.84
C GLY A 79 8.42 5.18 -3.73
N ILE A 80 8.66 5.20 -5.05
CA ILE A 80 7.66 4.90 -6.08
C ILE A 80 7.81 3.45 -6.53
N LEU A 81 6.69 2.73 -6.62
CA LEU A 81 6.67 1.38 -7.15
C LEU A 81 6.89 1.39 -8.67
N PRO A 82 7.60 0.38 -9.22
CA PRO A 82 7.64 0.15 -10.66
C PRO A 82 6.22 -0.01 -11.23
N VAL A 83 6.05 0.40 -12.49
CA VAL A 83 4.73 0.41 -13.14
C VAL A 83 4.11 -0.97 -13.20
N GLU A 84 4.92 -2.02 -13.40
CA GLU A 84 4.42 -3.40 -13.48
C GLU A 84 3.83 -3.87 -12.15
N ILE A 85 4.47 -3.50 -11.03
CA ILE A 85 3.98 -3.84 -9.69
C ILE A 85 2.72 -3.03 -9.37
N PHE A 86 2.69 -1.75 -9.72
CA PHE A 86 1.52 -0.91 -9.53
C PHE A 86 0.30 -1.46 -10.30
N GLU A 87 0.46 -1.82 -11.57
CA GLU A 87 -0.62 -2.38 -12.38
C GLU A 87 -1.08 -3.75 -11.86
N ALA A 88 -0.17 -4.60 -11.39
CA ALA A 88 -0.53 -5.87 -10.75
C ALA A 88 -1.39 -5.65 -9.49
N VAL A 89 -1.01 -4.70 -8.63
CA VAL A 89 -1.76 -4.35 -7.42
C VAL A 89 -3.14 -3.79 -7.78
N ARG A 90 -3.20 -2.86 -8.73
CA ARG A 90 -4.47 -2.28 -9.21
C ARG A 90 -5.41 -3.35 -9.77
N SER A 91 -4.86 -4.30 -10.54
CA SER A 91 -5.61 -5.43 -11.08
C SER A 91 -6.15 -6.35 -9.98
N GLY A 92 -5.34 -6.68 -8.97
CA GLY A 92 -5.75 -7.49 -7.82
C GLY A 92 -6.88 -6.84 -7.02
N ILE A 93 -6.74 -5.55 -6.67
CA ILE A 93 -7.80 -4.77 -5.99
C ILE A 93 -9.07 -4.75 -6.85
N GLY A 94 -8.95 -4.55 -8.16
CA GLY A 94 -10.07 -4.56 -9.09
C GLY A 94 -10.82 -5.89 -9.13
N ARG A 95 -10.10 -7.02 -9.01
CA ARG A 95 -10.71 -8.36 -8.89
C ARG A 95 -11.47 -8.51 -7.58
N HIS A 96 -10.85 -8.19 -6.44
CA HIS A 96 -11.52 -8.22 -5.13
C HIS A 96 -12.77 -7.32 -5.08
N ARG A 97 -12.73 -6.16 -5.75
CA ARG A 97 -13.87 -5.25 -5.83
C ARG A 97 -15.03 -5.85 -6.65
N ARG A 98 -14.73 -6.54 -7.76
CA ARG A 98 -15.75 -7.23 -8.58
C ARG A 98 -16.35 -8.41 -7.83
N ASP A 99 -15.52 -9.15 -7.12
CA ASP A 99 -15.93 -10.35 -6.38
C ASP A 99 -16.55 -10.01 -5.02
N ARG A 100 -16.62 -8.72 -4.66
CA ARG A 100 -17.16 -8.19 -3.39
C ARG A 100 -16.44 -8.72 -2.15
N THR A 101 -15.16 -9.06 -2.29
CA THR A 101 -14.29 -9.56 -1.22
C THR A 101 -13.30 -8.51 -0.71
N LEU A 102 -13.28 -7.30 -1.30
CA LEU A 102 -12.42 -6.20 -0.87
C LEU A 102 -12.82 -5.70 0.53
N LYS A 103 -11.87 -5.74 1.47
CA LYS A 103 -12.01 -5.18 2.82
C LYS A 103 -11.52 -3.73 2.80
N LEU A 104 -12.41 -2.78 3.09
CA LEU A 104 -12.08 -1.36 3.27
C LEU A 104 -12.04 -1.04 4.76
N THR A 105 -10.87 -0.65 5.25
CA THR A 105 -10.67 -0.42 6.69
C THR A 105 -10.28 1.04 6.94
N PRO A 106 -11.05 1.80 7.72
CA PRO A 106 -10.61 3.12 8.18
C PRO A 106 -9.45 2.95 9.17
N ARG A 107 -8.36 3.67 8.94
CA ARG A 107 -7.26 3.86 9.91
C ARG A 107 -7.46 5.27 10.47
N LEU A 108 -7.95 5.37 11.71
CA LEU A 108 -8.17 6.64 12.42
C LEU A 108 -6.90 7.07 13.15
#